data_AF-A0ABD5EI13-F1
#
_entry.id   AF-A0ABD5EI13-F1
#
_cell.length_a   1.000
_cell.length_b   1.000
_cell.length_c   1.000
_cell.angle_alpha   90.00
_cell.angle_beta   90.00
_cell.angle_gamma   90.00
#
_symmetry.space_group_name_H-M   'P 1'
#
loop_
_entity.id
_entity.type
_entity.pdbx_description
1 polymer ?
#
loop_
_entity_poly.entity_id
_entity_poly.type
_entity_poly.pdbx_seq_one_letter_code
_entity_poly.pdbx_strand_id
1 'polypeptide(L)'
;YLLDSIRTRYDIPAQSCVLSHVTTTIGLVEAGAPVDLMFQSVAGTEGANSAFGVNLQLLREGNEAARSLNRGTVGDNVMYLETGQGSVLSSGAHLGVGGKPVDQQTLEARAYAVARDLQPLLVNTVVGFIGP
;
A
#
# COMPACT_ATOMS: atom_id res chain seq x y z
N TYR A 1 14.19 11.93 13.25
CA TYR A 1 13.64 10.81 12.46
C TYR A 1 14.75 9.79 12.22
N LEU A 2 14.77 8.66 12.95
CA LEU A 2 15.93 7.75 13.01
C LEU A 2 16.43 7.26 11.64
N LEU A 3 15.53 6.71 10.81
CA LEU A 3 15.89 6.15 9.50
C LEU A 3 16.42 7.22 8.54
N ASP A 4 15.73 8.36 8.43
CA ASP A 4 16.14 9.48 7.58
C ASP A 4 17.48 10.09 8.02
N SER A 5 17.73 10.20 9.33
CA SER A 5 19.02 10.66 9.85
C SER A 5 20.17 9.71 9.51
N ILE A 6 19.96 8.40 9.53
CA ILE A 6 20.98 7.43 9.10
C ILE A 6 21.23 7.56 7.60
N ARG A 7 20.15 7.62 6.80
CA ARG A 7 20.24 7.73 5.34
C ARG A 7 21.01 8.97 4.91
N THR A 8 20.66 10.13 5.46
CA THR A 8 21.27 11.42 5.11
C THR A 8 22.70 11.55 5.63
N ARG A 9 22.99 11.07 6.85
CA ARG A 9 24.34 11.15 7.43
C ARG A 9 25.39 10.37 6.65
N TYR A 10 25.00 9.27 6.02
CA TYR A 10 25.91 8.38 5.31
C TYR A 10 25.69 8.40 3.78
N ASP A 11 24.93 9.37 3.27
CA ASP A 11 24.61 9.51 1.84
C ASP A 11 24.10 8.20 1.21
N ILE A 12 23.28 7.44 1.93
CA ILE A 12 22.77 6.14 1.49
C ILE A 12 21.68 6.36 0.42
N PRO A 13 21.86 5.87 -0.81
CA PRO A 13 20.91 6.10 -1.91
C PRO A 13 19.75 5.09 -1.87
N ALA A 14 18.95 5.14 -0.80
CA ALA A 14 17.79 4.28 -0.59
C ALA A 14 16.55 5.09 -0.18
N GLN A 15 15.38 4.47 -0.23
CA GLN A 15 14.15 5.01 0.34
C GLN A 15 13.82 4.32 1.66
N SER A 16 13.34 5.08 2.64
CA SER A 16 12.84 4.55 3.91
C SER A 16 11.32 4.41 3.91
N CYS A 17 10.82 3.42 4.66
CA CYS A 17 9.39 3.21 4.84
C CYS A 17 9.12 2.71 6.25
N VAL A 18 8.04 3.19 6.85
CA VAL A 18 7.43 2.62 8.06
C VAL A 18 6.11 2.03 7.62
N LEU A 19 5.94 0.72 7.75
CA LEU A 19 4.74 0.00 7.29
C LEU A 19 3.59 0.18 8.29
N SER A 20 3.04 1.39 8.36
CA SER A 20 1.83 1.73 9.12
C SER A 20 0.62 1.95 8.21
N HIS A 21 -0.58 2.03 8.78
CA HIS A 21 -1.77 2.39 8.02
C HIS A 21 -1.60 3.74 7.32
N VAL A 22 -2.11 3.87 6.09
CA VAL A 22 -1.94 5.05 5.21
C VAL A 22 -2.30 6.36 5.91
N THR A 23 -3.36 6.38 6.73
CA THR A 23 -3.79 7.58 7.48
C THR A 23 -2.77 8.04 8.50
N THR A 24 -2.06 7.12 9.16
CA THR A 24 -0.97 7.46 10.07
C THR A 24 0.15 8.15 9.31
N THR A 25 0.50 7.62 8.15
CA THR A 25 1.56 8.17 7.32
C THR A 25 1.17 9.51 6.70
N ILE A 26 -0.09 9.72 6.30
CA ILE A 26 -0.61 11.03 5.89
C ILE A 26 -0.45 12.05 7.03
N GLY A 27 -0.85 11.73 8.26
CA GLY A 27 -0.64 12.62 9.40
C GLY A 27 0.83 12.92 9.69
N LEU A 28 1.75 11.99 9.41
CA LEU A 28 3.19 12.23 9.47
C LEU A 28 3.67 13.22 8.39
N VAL A 29 3.15 13.10 7.16
CA VAL A 29 3.42 14.07 6.09
C VAL A 29 2.93 15.46 6.50
N GLU A 30 1.71 15.59 7.03
CA GLU A 30 1.14 16.85 7.51
C GLU A 30 1.97 17.47 8.63
N ALA A 31 2.56 16.65 9.51
CA ALA A 31 3.46 17.08 10.56
C ALA A 31 4.88 17.42 10.08
N GLY A 32 5.16 17.33 8.77
CA GLY A 32 6.48 17.61 8.19
C GLY A 32 7.51 16.51 8.42
N ALA A 33 7.08 15.28 8.69
CA ALA A 33 8.00 14.15 8.81
C ALA A 33 8.53 13.71 7.43
N PRO A 34 9.79 13.26 7.35
CA PRO A 34 10.37 12.74 6.12
C PRO A 34 9.78 11.35 5.82
N VAL A 35 8.93 11.28 4.81
CA VAL A 35 8.35 10.04 4.29
C VAL A 35 8.88 9.83 2.88
N ASP A 36 9.67 8.79 2.65
CA ASP A 36 10.11 8.44 1.29
C ASP A 36 9.07 7.56 0.58
N LEU A 37 8.54 6.53 1.26
CA LEU A 37 7.49 5.66 0.73
C LEU A 37 6.23 5.62 1.60
N MET A 38 5.08 5.61 0.94
CA MET A 38 3.74 5.51 1.51
C MET A 38 3.25 4.07 1.43
N PHE A 39 3.21 3.38 2.58
CA PHE A 39 2.77 1.99 2.66
C PHE A 39 1.25 1.84 2.79
N GLN A 40 0.69 0.82 2.15
CA GLN A 40 -0.65 0.32 2.48
C GLN A 40 -0.89 -1.10 1.93
N SER A 41 -1.56 -1.95 2.72
CA SER A 41 -2.11 -3.21 2.22
C SER A 41 -3.37 -2.96 1.38
N VAL A 42 -3.48 -3.61 0.22
CA VAL A 42 -4.61 -3.50 -0.71
C VAL A 42 -5.13 -4.88 -1.14
N ALA A 43 -6.40 -4.94 -1.51
CA ALA A 43 -7.08 -6.18 -1.88
C ALA A 43 -7.92 -6.02 -3.17
N GLY A 44 -8.32 -7.15 -3.75
CA GLY A 44 -9.03 -7.21 -5.03
C GLY A 44 -10.52 -6.87 -5.01
N THR A 45 -11.09 -6.60 -3.84
CA THR A 45 -12.52 -6.24 -3.69
C THR A 45 -12.70 -5.04 -2.77
N GLU A 46 -13.78 -4.28 -2.99
CA GLU A 46 -14.13 -3.16 -2.12
C GLU A 46 -14.35 -3.62 -0.67
N GLY A 47 -15.07 -4.73 -0.46
CA GLY A 47 -15.30 -5.26 0.89
C GLY A 47 -14.02 -5.59 1.64
N ALA A 48 -13.00 -6.14 0.97
CA ALA A 48 -11.71 -6.41 1.59
C ALA A 48 -10.90 -5.14 1.88
N ASN A 49 -10.90 -4.16 0.96
CA ASN A 49 -10.25 -2.86 1.21
C ASN A 49 -10.92 -2.11 2.36
N SER A 50 -12.25 -2.14 2.45
CA SER A 50 -12.99 -1.57 3.58
C SER A 50 -12.66 -2.26 4.90
N ALA A 51 -12.42 -3.58 4.89
CA ALA A 51 -11.96 -4.32 6.07
C ALA A 51 -10.54 -3.89 6.51
N PHE A 52 -9.70 -3.41 5.58
CA PHE A 52 -8.42 -2.78 5.89
C PHE A 52 -8.55 -1.31 6.32
N GLY A 53 -9.74 -0.73 6.28
CA GLY A 53 -9.96 0.68 6.61
C GLY A 53 -9.60 1.64 5.47
N VAL A 54 -9.55 1.17 4.21
CA VAL A 54 -9.16 1.99 3.06
C VAL A 54 -10.15 1.93 1.91
N ASN A 55 -10.15 2.97 1.09
CA ASN A 55 -10.83 3.03 -0.19
C ASN A 55 -9.91 3.69 -1.23
N LEU A 56 -10.29 3.68 -2.51
CA LEU A 56 -9.45 4.22 -3.58
C LEU A 56 -9.14 5.72 -3.41
N GLN A 57 -10.08 6.49 -2.86
CA GLN A 57 -9.87 7.91 -2.63
C GLN A 57 -8.76 8.16 -1.61
N LEU A 58 -8.80 7.45 -0.48
CA LEU A 58 -7.78 7.55 0.57
C LEU A 58 -6.40 7.08 0.08
N LEU A 59 -6.35 6.05 -0.76
CA LEU A 59 -5.08 5.61 -1.36
C LEU A 59 -4.48 6.67 -2.29
N ARG A 60 -5.31 7.38 -3.05
CA ARG A 60 -4.88 8.49 -3.91
C ARG A 60 -4.42 9.69 -3.09
N GLU A 61 -5.13 10.02 -2.02
CA GLU A 61 -4.73 11.06 -1.05
C GLU A 61 -3.35 10.77 -0.46
N GLY A 62 -3.10 9.53 -0.02
CA GLY A 62 -1.78 9.11 0.46
C GLY A 62 -0.68 9.24 -0.60
N ASN A 63 -0.97 8.86 -1.85
CA ASN A 63 -0.04 9.02 -2.97
C ASN A 63 0.30 10.49 -3.23
N GLU A 64 -0.70 11.36 -3.28
CA GLU A 64 -0.54 12.80 -3.47
C GLU A 64 0.25 13.43 -2.31
N ALA A 65 -0.07 13.06 -1.06
CA ALA A 65 0.63 13.53 0.13
C ALA A 65 2.12 13.19 0.07
N ALA A 66 2.49 11.93 -0.20
CA ALA A 66 3.90 11.55 -0.30
C ALA A 66 4.60 12.21 -1.49
N ARG A 67 3.95 12.32 -2.65
CA ARG A 67 4.52 13.03 -3.82
C ARG A 67 4.78 14.51 -3.52
N SER A 68 3.92 15.16 -2.74
CA SER A 68 4.05 16.58 -2.38
C SER A 68 5.37 16.90 -1.67
N LEU A 69 5.98 15.92 -1.01
CA LEU A 69 7.28 16.08 -0.36
C LEU A 69 8.46 16.18 -1.34
N ASN A 70 8.28 15.78 -2.60
CA ASN A 70 9.29 15.86 -3.67
C ASN A 70 10.65 15.25 -3.28
N ARG A 71 10.63 14.08 -2.61
CA ARG A 71 11.84 13.44 -2.06
C ARG A 71 12.55 12.48 -3.01
N GLY A 72 11.91 12.10 -4.11
CA GLY A 72 12.49 11.22 -5.12
C GLY A 72 13.58 11.93 -5.93
N THR A 73 14.70 11.25 -6.17
CA THR A 73 15.86 11.79 -6.92
C THR A 73 15.93 11.32 -8.37
N VAL A 74 15.19 10.26 -8.72
CA VAL A 74 15.15 9.66 -10.07
C VAL A 74 13.74 9.71 -10.67
N GLY A 75 12.71 9.57 -9.84
CA GLY A 75 11.31 9.60 -10.22
C GLY A 75 10.42 9.87 -9.00
N ASP A 76 9.10 9.83 -9.18
CA ASP A 76 8.09 10.23 -8.19
C ASP A 76 7.13 9.09 -7.81
N ASN A 77 7.49 7.84 -8.10
CA ASN A 77 6.76 6.67 -7.60
C ASN A 77 7.03 6.52 -6.10
N VAL A 78 6.02 6.75 -5.26
CA VAL A 78 6.16 6.80 -3.79
C VAL A 78 5.39 5.70 -3.05
N MET A 79 4.51 4.97 -3.73
CA MET A 79 3.68 3.96 -3.06
C MET A 79 4.45 2.65 -2.89
N TYR A 80 4.35 2.07 -1.71
CA TYR A 80 4.69 0.67 -1.43
C TYR A 80 3.41 -0.07 -1.05
N LEU A 81 2.96 -0.98 -1.91
CA LEU A 81 1.73 -1.73 -1.69
C LEU A 81 2.02 -3.20 -1.38
N GLU A 82 1.26 -3.75 -0.44
CA GLU A 82 1.24 -5.19 -0.18
C GLU A 82 -0.10 -5.80 -0.58
N THR A 83 -0.01 -6.96 -1.21
CA THR A 83 -1.13 -7.79 -1.68
C THR A 83 -1.05 -9.17 -1.03
N GLY A 84 -2.00 -10.06 -1.30
CA GLY A 84 -2.00 -11.39 -0.71
C GLY A 84 -3.28 -12.14 -1.00
N GLN A 85 -3.12 -13.35 -1.54
CA GLN A 85 -4.19 -14.25 -1.99
C GLN A 85 -5.26 -14.54 -0.92
N GLY A 86 -4.86 -14.65 0.35
CA GLY A 86 -5.77 -15.00 1.45
C GLY A 86 -6.64 -13.85 1.93
N SER A 87 -6.26 -12.58 1.68
CA SER A 87 -6.88 -11.39 2.27
C SER A 87 -8.40 -11.34 2.07
N VAL A 88 -8.84 -11.52 0.84
CA VAL A 88 -10.24 -11.38 0.44
C VAL A 88 -11.10 -12.54 0.95
N LEU A 89 -10.54 -13.75 1.05
CA LEU A 89 -11.22 -14.89 1.64
C LEU A 89 -11.39 -14.70 3.15
N SER A 90 -10.31 -14.31 3.84
CA SER A 90 -10.31 -14.07 5.29
C SER A 90 -11.25 -12.94 5.72
N SER A 91 -11.47 -11.95 4.86
CA SER A 91 -12.44 -10.88 5.10
C SER A 91 -13.88 -11.22 4.69
N GLY A 92 -14.15 -12.45 4.24
CA GLY A 92 -15.47 -12.86 3.74
C GLY A 92 -15.92 -12.13 2.46
N ALA A 93 -15.01 -11.43 1.76
CA ALA A 93 -15.33 -10.56 0.64
C ALA A 93 -15.00 -11.17 -0.73
N HIS A 94 -14.92 -12.51 -0.81
CA HIS A 94 -14.54 -13.27 -2.01
C HIS A 94 -15.72 -13.68 -2.88
N LEU A 95 -16.96 -13.41 -2.44
CA LEU A 95 -18.16 -13.71 -3.19
C LEU A 95 -18.34 -12.72 -4.34
N GLY A 96 -18.47 -13.24 -5.56
CA GLY A 96 -18.75 -12.49 -6.77
C GLY A 96 -20.24 -12.47 -7.13
N VAL A 97 -20.52 -12.32 -8.43
CA VAL A 97 -21.89 -12.22 -8.96
C VAL A 97 -22.69 -13.48 -8.63
N GLY A 98 -23.90 -13.28 -8.10
CA GLY A 98 -24.79 -14.38 -7.71
C GLY A 98 -24.33 -15.15 -6.47
N GLY A 99 -23.45 -14.55 -5.64
CA GLY A 99 -22.95 -15.18 -4.41
C GLY A 99 -21.97 -16.33 -4.67
N LYS A 100 -21.45 -16.46 -5.89
CA LYS A 100 -20.48 -17.51 -6.23
C LYS A 100 -19.08 -17.10 -5.77
N PRO A 101 -18.31 -18.00 -5.13
CA PRO A 101 -16.94 -17.70 -4.73
C PRO A 101 -16.07 -17.43 -5.96
N VAL A 102 -15.17 -16.45 -5.85
CA VAL A 102 -14.09 -16.18 -6.79
C VAL A 102 -12.80 -16.75 -6.21
N ASP A 103 -11.99 -17.40 -7.04
CA ASP A 103 -10.73 -17.99 -6.60
C ASP A 103 -9.70 -16.92 -6.20
N GLN A 104 -8.75 -17.31 -5.35
CA GLN A 104 -7.76 -16.39 -4.80
C GLN A 104 -6.84 -15.78 -5.85
N GLN A 105 -6.52 -16.47 -6.95
CA GLN A 105 -5.64 -15.91 -7.99
C GLN A 105 -6.34 -14.79 -8.77
N THR A 106 -7.62 -14.98 -9.09
CA THR A 106 -8.43 -13.93 -9.72
C THR A 106 -8.52 -12.69 -8.82
N LEU A 107 -8.68 -12.89 -7.51
CA LEU A 107 -8.77 -11.78 -6.56
C LEU A 107 -7.42 -11.09 -6.33
N GLU A 108 -6.31 -11.84 -6.31
CA GLU A 108 -4.96 -11.28 -6.27
C GLU A 108 -4.64 -10.45 -7.52
N ALA A 109 -5.01 -10.95 -8.71
CA ALA A 109 -4.85 -10.20 -9.96
C ALA A 109 -5.62 -8.86 -9.93
N ARG A 110 -6.80 -8.83 -9.30
CA ARG A 110 -7.58 -7.59 -9.10
C ARG A 110 -6.90 -6.64 -8.11
N ALA A 111 -6.19 -7.14 -7.10
CA ALA A 111 -5.41 -6.29 -6.20
C ALA A 111 -4.28 -5.56 -6.95
N TYR A 112 -3.64 -6.22 -7.93
CA TYR A 112 -2.67 -5.55 -8.80
C TYR A 112 -3.30 -4.47 -9.69
N ALA A 113 -4.57 -4.61 -10.07
CA ALA A 113 -5.30 -3.55 -10.79
C ALA A 113 -5.52 -2.31 -9.90
N VAL A 114 -5.84 -2.51 -8.61
CA VAL A 114 -5.89 -1.40 -7.62
C VAL A 114 -4.52 -0.75 -7.49
N ALA A 115 -3.46 -1.56 -7.36
CA ALA A 115 -2.10 -1.04 -7.27
C ALA A 115 -1.69 -0.23 -8.50
N ARG A 116 -2.06 -0.67 -9.71
CA ARG A 116 -1.68 -0.03 -10.96
C ARG A 116 -2.17 1.43 -11.08
N ASP A 117 -3.32 1.75 -10.49
CA ASP A 117 -3.90 3.11 -10.45
C ASP A 117 -2.97 4.10 -9.73
N LEU A 118 -2.21 3.63 -8.75
CA LEU A 118 -1.39 4.47 -7.87
C LEU A 118 0.05 4.65 -8.36
N GLN A 119 0.45 3.97 -9.44
CA GLN A 119 1.81 3.98 -9.99
C GLN A 119 2.89 3.75 -8.91
N PRO A 120 2.85 2.61 -8.18
CA PRO A 120 3.73 2.34 -7.06
C PRO A 120 5.17 2.12 -7.48
N LEU A 121 6.10 2.34 -6.55
CA LEU A 121 7.48 1.90 -6.67
C LEU A 121 7.59 0.39 -6.42
N LEU A 122 6.86 -0.10 -5.41
CA LEU A 122 6.90 -1.48 -4.95
C LEU A 122 5.49 -2.05 -4.82
N VAL A 123 5.29 -3.27 -5.33
CA VAL A 123 4.11 -4.09 -5.06
C VAL A 123 4.59 -5.48 -4.71
N ASN A 124 4.47 -5.85 -3.44
CA ASN A 124 4.86 -7.18 -2.97
C ASN A 124 3.61 -8.01 -2.70
N THR A 125 3.62 -9.25 -3.15
CA THR A 125 2.66 -10.26 -2.67
C THR A 125 3.21 -10.88 -1.39
N VAL A 126 2.33 -11.12 -0.43
CA VAL A 126 2.67 -11.88 0.78
C VAL A 126 1.98 -13.24 0.72
N VAL A 127 2.79 -14.29 0.61
CA VAL A 127 2.34 -15.69 0.60
C VAL A 127 2.63 -16.33 1.96
N GLY A 128 1.68 -17.10 2.50
CA GLY A 128 1.87 -17.84 3.76
C GLY A 128 1.71 -17.04 5.07
N PHE A 129 1.28 -15.78 5.01
CA PHE A 129 1.00 -14.97 6.22
C PHE A 129 -0.35 -15.34 6.89
N ILE A 130 -1.23 -15.99 6.13
CA ILE A 130 -2.49 -16.55 6.61
C ILE A 130 -2.35 -18.07 6.52
N GLY A 131 -2.30 -18.73 7.68
CA GLY A 131 -2.04 -20.17 7.83
C GLY A 131 -3.31 -21.04 7.96
N PRO A 132 -3.13 -22.37 7.99
CA PRO A 132 -4.23 -23.35 8.16
C PRO A 132 -4.90 -23.29 9.54
#